data_AF-A0A4Y7UFG0-F1
#
_entry.id   AF-A0A4Y7UFG0-F1
#
_cell.length_a   1.000
_cell.length_b   1.000
_cell.length_c   1.000
_cell.angle_alpha   90.00
_cell.angle_beta   90.00
_cell.angle_gamma   90.00
#
_symmetry.space_group_name_H-M   'P 1'
#
loop_
_entity.id
_entity.type
_entity.pdbx_description
1 polymer ?
#
loop_
_entity_poly.entity_id
_entity_poly.type
_entity_poly.pdbx_seq_one_letter_code
_entity_poly.pdbx_strand_id
1 'polypeptide(L)' 'MDFIQVIFGKYILESLGALIRYIYVNLVGLIKNKNHTSFSNIWSPNQSTVIKNENSTLNHMIGVILFGIIIVLVIIFTT' A
#
# COMPACT_ATOMS: atom_id res chain seq x y z
N MET A 1 5.97 23.47 4.38
CA MET A 1 5.68 22.25 3.61
C MET A 1 4.41 22.54 2.83
N ASP A 2 4.51 22.65 1.50
CA ASP A 2 3.37 22.98 0.65
C ASP A 2 2.28 21.92 0.78
N PHE A 3 1.02 22.33 0.84
CA PHE A 3 -0.15 21.44 0.93
C PHE A 3 -0.13 20.33 -0.15
N ILE A 4 0.41 20.65 -1.32
CA ILE A 4 0.63 19.73 -2.43
C ILE A 4 1.59 18.59 -2.03
N GLN A 5 2.69 18.88 -1.34
CA GLN A 5 3.66 17.86 -0.92
C GLN A 5 3.07 16.88 0.09
N VAL A 6 2.22 17.34 1.00
CA VAL A 6 1.54 16.48 1.99
C VAL A 6 0.56 15.53 1.30
N ILE A 7 -0.23 16.04 0.35
CA ILE A 7 -1.16 15.23 -0.45
C ILE A 7 -0.38 14.22 -1.30
N PHE A 8 0.70 14.66 -1.94
CA PHE A 8 1.50 13.80 -2.80
C PHE A 8 2.18 12.68 -2.01
N GLY A 9 2.73 13.00 -0.83
CA GLY A 9 3.32 12.02 0.08
C GLY A 9 2.29 10.98 0.54
N LYS A 10 1.06 11.40 0.85
CA LYS A 10 -0.04 10.49 1.19
C LYS A 10 -0.32 9.51 0.06
N TYR A 11 -0.48 9.99 -1.17
CA TYR A 11 -0.75 9.13 -2.33
C TYR A 11 0.41 8.18 -2.65
N ILE A 12 1.66 8.62 -2.51
CA ILE A 12 2.83 7.77 -2.68
C ILE A 12 2.81 6.62 -1.68
N LEU A 13 2.61 6.92 -0.38
CA LEU A 13 2.57 5.90 0.66
C LEU A 13 1.40 4.93 0.46
N GLU A 14 0.22 5.44 0.11
CA GLU A 14 -0.92 4.61 -0.24
C GLU A 14 -0.60 3.68 -1.42
N SER A 15 0.00 4.20 -2.48
CA SER A 15 0.32 3.39 -3.67
C SER A 15 1.34 2.29 -3.37
N LEU A 16 2.33 2.58 -2.53
CA LEU A 16 3.33 1.61 -2.07
C LEU A 16 2.66 0.50 -1.25
N GLY A 17 1.80 0.85 -0.29
CA GLY A 17 1.11 -0.15 0.52
C GLY A 17 0.12 -0.99 -0.29
N ALA A 18 -0.56 -0.40 -1.27
CA ALA A 18 -1.42 -1.12 -2.20
C ALA A 18 -0.65 -2.14 -3.05
N LEU A 19 0.55 -1.76 -3.52
CA LEU A 19 1.43 -2.64 -4.29
C LEU A 19 1.87 -3.85 -3.46
N ILE A 20 2.31 -3.62 -2.22
CA ILE A 20 2.72 -4.71 -1.32
C ILE A 20 1.56 -5.62 -1.03
N ARG A 21 0.39 -5.06 -0.72
CA ARG A 21 -0.81 -5.84 -0.43
C ARG A 21 -1.23 -6.67 -1.64
N TYR A 22 -1.12 -6.12 -2.86
CA TYR A 22 -1.35 -6.84 -4.10
C TYR A 22 -0.42 -8.04 -4.27
N ILE A 23 0.88 -7.84 -4.05
CA ILE A 23 1.87 -8.91 -4.10
C ILE A 23 1.55 -9.98 -3.06
N TYR A 24 1.32 -9.58 -1.80
CA TYR A 24 1.02 -10.49 -0.70
C TYR A 24 -0.24 -11.32 -0.96
N VAL A 25 -1.36 -10.69 -1.33
CA VAL A 25 -2.63 -11.39 -1.57
C VAL A 25 -2.49 -12.40 -2.70
N ASN A 26 -1.79 -12.05 -3.78
CA ASN A 26 -1.62 -12.96 -4.91
C ASN A 26 -0.63 -14.08 -4.60
N LEU A 27 0.47 -13.82 -3.87
CA LEU A 27 1.39 -14.87 -3.41
C LEU A 27 0.68 -15.88 -2.48
N VAL A 28 -0.08 -15.39 -1.50
CA VAL A 28 -0.89 -16.25 -0.63
C VAL A 28 -1.98 -16.97 -1.44
N GLY A 29 -2.52 -16.32 -2.46
CA GLY A 29 -3.48 -16.91 -3.38
C GLY A 29 -2.89 -18.09 -4.15
N LEU A 30 -1.66 -17.97 -4.65
CA LEU A 30 -0.94 -19.06 -5.31
C LEU A 30 -0.74 -20.26 -4.38
N ILE A 31 -0.36 -20.01 -3.13
CA ILE A 31 -0.17 -21.08 -2.12
C ILE A 31 -1.50 -21.77 -1.78
N LYS A 32 -2.60 -21.03 -1.75
CA LYS A 32 -3.92 -21.52 -1.33
C LYS A 32 -4.83 -21.91 -2.51
N ASN A 33 -4.31 -22.01 -3.73
CA ASN A 33 -5.07 -22.24 -4.97
C ASN A 33 -6.32 -21.33 -5.09
N LYS A 34 -6.17 -20.05 -4.73
CA LYS A 34 -7.22 -19.04 -4.90
C LYS A 34 -7.06 -18.29 -6.21
N ASN A 35 -8.18 -17.74 -6.69
CA ASN A 35 -8.21 -16.91 -7.90
C ASN A 35 -7.35 -15.65 -7.74
N HIS A 36 -6.78 -15.21 -8.87
CA HIS A 36 -6.02 -13.97 -8.97
C HIS A 36 -6.87 -12.76 -8.54
N THR A 37 -6.30 -11.90 -7.70
CA THR A 37 -6.91 -10.64 -7.29
C THR A 37 -6.26 -9.51 -8.07
N SER A 38 -7.03 -8.80 -8.90
CA SER A 38 -6.51 -7.66 -9.68
C SER A 38 -6.10 -6.49 -8.77
N PHE A 39 -5.13 -5.70 -9.23
CA PHE A 39 -4.69 -4.50 -8.52
C PHE A 39 -5.84 -3.49 -8.31
N SER A 40 -6.73 -3.38 -9.30
CA SER A 40 -7.94 -2.58 -9.17
C SER A 40 -8.80 -3.02 -7.99
N ASN A 41 -8.89 -4.30 -7.62
CA ASN A 41 -9.69 -4.68 -6.46
C ASN A 41 -9.12 -4.18 -5.13
N ILE A 42 -7.83 -3.84 -5.09
CA ILE A 42 -7.10 -3.34 -3.92
C ILE A 42 -7.00 -1.82 -3.91
N TRP A 43 -6.96 -1.19 -5.09
CA TRP A 43 -6.78 0.25 -5.27
C TRP A 43 -8.04 1.00 -5.73
N SER A 44 -8.98 0.33 -6.40
CA SER A 44 -9.87 0.98 -7.37
C SER A 44 -10.74 2.07 -6.76
N PRO A 45 -10.88 3.20 -7.48
CA PRO A 45 -11.82 4.26 -7.14
C PRO A 45 -13.29 3.86 -7.39
N ASN A 46 -13.57 2.75 -8.08
CA ASN A 46 -14.92 2.34 -8.50
C ASN A 46 -15.69 1.52 -7.44
N GLN A 47 -15.17 1.41 -6.22
CA GLN A 47 -15.85 0.76 -5.10
C GLN A 47 -16.75 1.76 -4.35
N SER A 48 -17.64 1.25 -3.50
CA SER A 48 -18.41 2.12 -2.60
C SER A 48 -17.46 2.97 -1.75
N THR A 49 -17.90 4.18 -1.37
CA THR A 49 -17.09 5.13 -0.59
C THR A 49 -16.54 4.53 0.69
N VAL A 50 -17.31 3.64 1.33
CA VAL A 50 -16.89 2.90 2.54
C VAL A 50 -15.70 2.00 2.24
N ILE A 51 -15.83 1.08 1.27
CA ILE A 51 -14.77 0.12 0.93
C ILE A 51 -13.53 0.84 0.40
N LYS A 52 -13.72 1.91 -0.38
CA LYS A 52 -12.62 2.76 -0.86
C LYS A 52 -11.84 3.38 0.30
N ASN A 53 -12.53 3.94 1.30
CA ASN A 53 -11.88 4.55 2.46
C ASN A 53 -11.17 3.52 3.33
N GLU A 54 -11.76 2.34 3.51
CA GLU A 54 -11.13 1.22 4.21
C GLU A 54 -9.85 0.76 3.49
N ASN A 55 -9.91 0.56 2.17
CA ASN A 55 -8.76 0.18 1.37
C ASN A 55 -7.67 1.25 1.38
N SER A 56 -8.03 2.53 1.20
CA SER A 56 -7.08 3.66 1.28
C SER A 56 -6.40 3.72 2.64
N THR A 57 -7.15 3.56 3.73
CA THR A 57 -6.58 3.56 5.11
C THR A 57 -5.63 2.39 5.32
N LEU A 58 -6.01 1.18 4.92
CA LEU A 58 -5.15 -0.01 5.04
C LEU A 58 -3.89 0.12 4.19
N ASN A 59 -4.03 0.57 2.94
CA ASN A 59 -2.91 0.77 2.04
C ASN A 59 -1.97 1.87 2.57
N HIS A 60 -2.50 2.97 3.12
CA HIS A 60 -1.70 4.01 3.75
C HIS A 60 -0.89 3.47 4.94
N MET A 61 -1.55 2.73 5.84
CA MET A 61 -0.91 2.16 7.02
C MET A 61 0.23 1.18 6.64
N ILE A 62 -0.02 0.28 5.69
CA ILE A 62 1.01 -0.65 5.19
C ILE A 62 2.16 0.13 4.54
N GLY A 63 1.86 1.17 3.76
CA GLY A 63 2.85 2.02 3.13
C GLY A 63 3.76 2.73 4.13
N VAL A 64 3.19 3.30 5.19
CA VAL A 64 3.94 3.95 6.29
C VAL A 64 4.85 2.95 6.99
N ILE A 65 4.35 1.76 7.33
CA ILE A 65 5.14 0.72 8.00
C ILE A 65 6.33 0.30 7.14
N LEU A 66 6.11 0.02 5.84
CA LEU A 66 7.20 -0.36 4.95
C LEU A 66 8.21 0.77 4.81
N PHE A 67 7.75 2.00 4.59
CA PHE A 67 8.63 3.14 4.42
C PHE A 67 9.49 3.38 5.66
N GLY A 68 8.91 3.22 6.86
CA GLY A 68 9.63 3.26 8.13
C GLY A 68 10.71 2.17 8.22
N ILE A 69 10.39 0.92 7.85
CA ILE A 69 11.37 -0.18 7.81
C ILE A 69 12.51 0.15 6.85
N ILE A 70 12.22 0.67 5.65
CA ILE A 70 13.24 1.04 4.67
C ILE A 70 14.17 2.12 5.24
N ILE A 71 13.63 3.16 5.87
CA ILE A 71 14.44 4.22 6.51
C ILE A 71 15.37 3.62 7.57
N VAL A 72 14.84 2.77 8.46
CA VAL A 72 15.65 2.13 9.50
C VAL A 72 16.76 1.27 8.90
N LEU A 73 16.46 0.47 7.88
CA LEU A 73 17.47 -0.34 7.19
C LEU A 73 18.54 0.53 6.53
N VAL A 74 18.16 1.60 5.84
CA VAL A 74 19.11 2.54 5.25
C VAL A 74 20.05 3.08 6.32
N ILE A 75 19.52 3.59 7.45
CA ILE A 75 20.34 4.11 8.55
C ILE A 75 21.34 3.05 9.05
N ILE A 76 20.89 1.82 9.28
CA ILE A 76 21.75 0.74 9.79
C ILE A 76 22.87 0.38 8.81
N PHE A 77 22.59 0.34 7.50
CA PHE A 77 23.58 -0.08 6.50
C PHE A 77 24.46 1.07 6.01
N THR A 78 24.11 2.32 6.27
CA THR A 78 24.90 3.50 5.89
C THR A 78 25.65 4.17 7.05
N THR A 79 25.46 3.69 8.28
CA THR A 79 26.21 4.14 9.48
C THR A 79 27.23 3.08 9.86
#